data_AF-A0AAD9U0F1-F1
#
_entry.id   AF-A0AAD9U0F1-F1
#
_cell.length_a   1.000
_cell.length_b   1.000
_cell.length_c   1.000
_cell.angle_alpha   90.00
_cell.angle_beta   90.00
_cell.angle_gamma   90.00
#
_symmetry.space_group_name_H-M   'P 1'
#
loop_
_entity.id
_entity.type
_entity.pdbx_description
1 polymer ?
#
loop_
_entity_poly.entity_id
_entity_poly.type
_entity_poly.pdbx_seq_one_letter_code
_entity_poly.pdbx_strand_id
1 'polypeptide(L)'
;TNYESEETLCKSALKSVLDDFSHTYLVENAPMGHMVIQPTDKVPDVPSYKRFLFKSQAIATNKFQIGKCEDFAWVTKDELLEYFPEQAKFRNKMIIS
;
A
#
# COMPACT_ATOMS: atom_id res chain seq x y z
N THR A 1 13.61 26.39 14.80
CA THR A 1 13.33 24.97 15.05
C THR A 1 12.79 24.36 13.78
N ASN A 2 13.68 24.03 12.84
CA ASN A 2 13.29 23.27 11.64
C ASN A 2 13.22 21.79 12.02
N TYR A 3 12.05 21.38 12.51
CA TYR A 3 11.65 19.99 12.42
C TYR A 3 11.23 19.80 10.96
N GLU A 4 12.21 19.50 10.09
CA GLU A 4 11.85 18.82 8.85
C GLU A 4 11.19 17.52 9.32
N SER A 5 9.87 17.47 9.18
CA SER A 5 9.09 16.31 9.58
C SER A 5 9.67 15.11 8.85
N GLU A 6 10.33 14.21 9.58
CA GLU A 6 10.64 12.87 9.06
C GLU A 6 9.29 12.25 8.69
N GLU A 7 8.91 12.41 7.42
CA GLU A 7 7.66 11.89 6.91
C GLU A 7 7.76 10.37 7.01
N THR A 8 6.94 9.78 7.87
CA THR A 8 7.02 8.34 8.09
C THR A 8 6.69 7.62 6.79
N LEU A 9 7.32 6.46 6.54
CA LEU A 9 7.13 5.68 5.30
C LEU A 9 5.64 5.42 4.99
N CYS A 10 4.81 5.33 6.03
CA CYS A 10 3.36 5.20 5.92
C CYS A 10 2.68 6.46 5.35
N LYS A 11 3.05 7.65 5.86
CA LYS A 11 2.51 8.94 5.39
C LYS A 11 2.93 9.24 3.95
N SER A 12 4.19 9.00 3.61
CA SER A 12 4.69 9.24 2.25
C SER A 12 4.07 8.28 1.23
N ALA A 13 3.86 7.00 1.60
CA ALA A 13 3.14 6.05 0.76
C ALA A 13 1.69 6.50 0.53
N LEU A 14 0.98 6.98 1.56
CA LEU A 14 -0.40 7.45 1.41
C LEU A 14 -0.48 8.70 0.51
N LYS A 15 0.47 9.63 0.65
CA LYS A 15 0.60 10.84 -0.20
C LYS A 15 0.80 10.56 -1.67
N SER A 16 1.38 9.41 -1.98
CA SER A 16 1.56 9.02 -3.37
C SER A 16 0.24 8.62 -4.04
N VAL A 17 -0.79 8.27 -3.27
CA VAL A 17 -2.07 7.74 -3.75
C VAL A 17 -3.22 8.73 -3.59
N LEU A 18 -3.27 9.44 -2.44
CA LEU A 18 -4.31 10.39 -2.10
C LEU A 18 -3.74 11.81 -2.09
N ASP A 19 -4.41 12.72 -2.80
CA ASP A 19 -4.05 14.14 -2.77
C ASP A 19 -4.56 14.84 -1.50
N ASP A 20 -5.61 14.31 -0.86
CA ASP A 20 -6.16 14.80 0.40
C ASP A 20 -6.31 13.68 1.46
N PHE A 21 -5.89 13.96 2.69
CA PHE A 21 -5.87 13.05 3.84
C PHE A 21 -6.94 13.34 4.88
N SER A 22 -7.74 14.39 4.69
CA SER A 22 -8.72 14.91 5.66
C SER A 22 -9.69 13.85 6.20
N HIS A 23 -9.91 12.76 5.45
CA HIS A 23 -10.82 11.66 5.79
C HIS A 23 -10.14 10.27 5.90
N THR A 24 -8.82 10.22 6.15
CA THR A 24 -8.09 8.96 6.33
C THR A 24 -7.56 8.80 7.74
N TYR A 25 -7.79 7.62 8.34
CA TYR A 25 -7.19 7.26 9.61
C TYR A 25 -6.12 6.20 9.37
N LEU A 26 -4.87 6.55 9.66
CA LEU A 26 -3.79 5.57 9.68
C LEU A 26 -3.95 4.73 10.94
N VAL A 27 -4.11 3.42 10.77
CA VAL A 27 -4.36 2.51 11.89
C VAL A 27 -3.12 2.45 12.77
N GLU A 28 -1.93 2.36 12.16
CA GLU A 28 -0.64 2.28 12.86
C GLU A 28 0.51 2.80 11.98
N ASN A 29 1.63 3.20 12.59
CA ASN A 29 2.86 3.59 11.87
C ASN A 29 3.79 2.38 11.59
N ALA A 30 3.47 1.20 12.14
CA ALA A 30 4.24 -0.01 11.92
C ALA A 30 3.80 -0.70 10.61
N PRO A 31 4.73 -1.28 9.84
CA PRO A 31 4.38 -2.09 8.69
C PRO A 31 3.72 -3.39 9.17
N MET A 32 2.61 -3.75 8.57
CA MET A 32 1.93 -5.02 8.85
C MET A 32 2.68 -6.23 8.29
N GLY A 33 3.46 -6.00 7.23
CA GLY A 33 4.23 -7.05 6.59
C GLY A 33 5.24 -6.48 5.63
N HIS A 34 6.12 -7.36 5.16
CA HIS A 34 7.06 -7.03 4.11
C HIS A 34 7.14 -8.18 3.10
N MET A 35 7.42 -7.83 1.86
CA MET A 35 7.67 -8.77 0.77
C MET A 35 8.99 -8.43 0.12
N VAL A 36 9.82 -9.44 -0.15
CA VAL A 36 11.00 -9.28 -0.99
C VAL A 36 10.59 -9.62 -2.41
N ILE A 37 10.64 -8.64 -3.30
CA ILE A 37 10.38 -8.87 -4.72
C ILE A 37 11.73 -9.05 -5.37
N GLN A 38 11.99 -10.27 -5.83
CA GLN A 38 13.13 -10.56 -6.66
C GLN A 38 12.80 -10.17 -8.10
N PRO A 39 13.77 -9.64 -8.87
CA PRO A 39 13.58 -9.41 -10.29
C PRO A 39 13.25 -10.74 -10.99
N THR A 40 12.17 -10.77 -11.77
CA THR A 40 11.80 -11.93 -12.59
C THR A 40 12.77 -12.14 -13.74
N ASP A 41 13.45 -11.08 -14.18
CA ASP A 41 14.43 -11.16 -15.25
C ASP A 41 15.84 -11.39 -14.72
N LYS A 42 16.57 -12.32 -15.35
CA LYS A 42 18.01 -12.56 -15.16
C LYS A 42 18.86 -11.39 -15.69
N VAL A 43 18.40 -10.16 -15.54
CA VAL A 43 19.19 -8.95 -15.80
C VAL A 43 20.07 -8.76 -14.56
N PRO A 44 21.40 -8.89 -14.67
CA PRO A 44 22.31 -8.95 -13.51
C PRO A 44 22.28 -7.73 -12.58
N ASP A 45 21.68 -6.62 -13.02
CA ASP A 45 21.75 -5.31 -12.36
C ASP A 45 20.42 -4.80 -11.79
N VAL A 46 19.35 -5.60 -11.73
CA VAL A 46 18.12 -5.15 -11.06
C VAL A 46 18.21 -5.46 -9.56
N PRO A 47 18.36 -4.45 -8.67
CA PRO A 47 18.42 -4.72 -7.24
C PRO A 47 17.07 -5.27 -6.75
N SER A 48 17.14 -6.32 -5.92
CA SER A 48 15.96 -6.78 -5.17
C SER A 48 15.46 -5.65 -4.29
N TYR A 49 14.14 -5.43 -4.27
CA TYR A 49 13.55 -4.41 -3.40
C TYR A 49 12.58 -5.03 -2.41
N LYS A 50 12.50 -4.41 -1.23
CA LYS A 50 11.63 -4.81 -0.13
C LYS A 50 10.42 -3.89 -0.08
N ARG A 51 9.23 -4.45 -0.32
CA ARG A 51 7.96 -3.74 -0.20
C ARG A 51 7.44 -3.89 1.21
N PHE A 52 7.21 -2.76 1.89
CA PHE A 52 6.51 -2.73 3.17
C PHE A 52 5.03 -2.44 2.94
N LEU A 53 4.17 -3.18 3.62
CA LEU A 53 2.73 -3.03 3.51
C LEU A 53 2.17 -2.41 4.78
N PHE A 54 1.46 -1.30 4.62
CA PHE A 54 0.79 -0.57 5.69
C PHE A 54 -0.72 -0.68 5.51
N LYS A 55 -1.45 -0.77 6.62
CA LYS A 55 -2.91 -0.69 6.62
C LYS A 55 -3.34 0.73 6.97
N SER A 56 -4.22 1.29 6.15
CA SER A 56 -4.98 2.48 6.45
C SER A 56 -6.46 2.14 6.44
N GLN A 57 -7.24 2.84 7.26
CA GLN A 57 -8.69 2.77 7.25
C GLN A 57 -9.25 4.06 6.63
N ALA A 58 -10.10 3.85 5.64
CA ALA A 58 -10.89 4.89 5.01
C ALA A 58 -12.11 5.19 5.90
N ILE A 59 -12.21 6.41 6.44
CA ILE A 59 -13.40 6.88 7.15
C ILE A 59 -14.02 7.98 6.29
N ALA A 60 -14.57 7.58 5.14
CA ALA A 60 -15.27 8.51 4.27
C ALA A 60 -16.61 7.92 3.81
N THR A 61 -17.67 8.70 4.00
CA THR A 61 -18.96 8.54 3.33
C THR A 61 -18.92 8.99 1.86
N ASN A 62 -17.79 9.50 1.37
CA ASN A 62 -17.65 10.14 0.07
C ASN A 62 -16.47 9.60 -0.74
N LYS A 63 -16.53 9.74 -2.06
CA LYS A 63 -15.55 9.19 -3.03
C LYS A 63 -14.16 9.78 -2.79
N PHE A 64 -13.17 8.93 -2.48
CA PHE A 64 -11.76 9.34 -2.40
C PHE A 64 -11.28 9.89 -3.76
N GLN A 65 -10.64 11.06 -3.74
CA GLN A 65 -9.93 11.57 -4.91
C GLN A 65 -8.55 10.89 -4.98
N ILE A 66 -8.46 9.83 -5.78
CA ILE A 66 -7.21 9.16 -6.07
C ILE A 66 -6.53 9.99 -7.15
N GLY A 67 -5.47 10.71 -6.77
CA GLY A 67 -4.89 11.78 -7.59
C GLY A 67 -4.08 11.28 -8.79
N LYS A 68 -3.39 10.14 -8.65
CA LYS A 68 -2.33 9.72 -9.59
C LYS A 68 -2.60 8.45 -10.39
N CYS A 69 -3.67 7.73 -10.08
CA CYS A 69 -3.97 6.45 -10.72
C CYS A 69 -5.36 6.53 -11.35
N GLU A 70 -5.44 6.43 -12.68
CA GLU A 70 -6.71 6.38 -13.41
C GLU A 70 -7.37 5.00 -13.27
N ASP A 71 -6.56 3.94 -13.09
CA ASP A 71 -7.00 2.56 -12.93
C ASP A 71 -7.04 2.16 -11.45
N PHE A 72 -8.08 2.59 -10.71
CA PHE A 72 -8.34 2.08 -9.36
C PHE A 72 -9.69 1.39 -9.28
N ALA A 73 -9.75 0.31 -8.50
CA ALA A 73 -10.97 -0.42 -8.21
C ALA A 73 -11.04 -0.76 -6.73
N TRP A 74 -12.21 -0.57 -6.13
CA TRP A 74 -12.52 -1.15 -4.83
C TRP A 74 -12.82 -2.63 -5.06
N VAL A 75 -11.97 -3.49 -4.50
CA VAL A 75 -12.07 -4.95 -4.68
C VAL A 75 -12.36 -5.63 -3.37
N THR A 76 -13.07 -6.74 -3.46
CA THR A 76 -13.21 -7.69 -2.35
C THR A 76 -11.93 -8.48 -2.14
N LYS A 77 -11.86 -9.20 -1.00
CA LYS A 77 -10.72 -10.06 -0.69
C LYS A 77 -10.48 -11.10 -1.78
N ASP A 78 -11.53 -11.74 -2.27
CA ASP A 78 -11.41 -12.83 -3.24
C ASP A 78 -10.92 -12.31 -4.59
N GLU A 79 -11.50 -11.20 -5.09
CA GLU A 79 -11.04 -10.53 -6.31
C GLU A 79 -9.55 -10.14 -6.21
N LEU A 80 -9.11 -9.59 -5.07
CA LEU A 80 -7.70 -9.23 -4.87
C LEU A 80 -6.75 -10.45 -4.96
N LEU A 81 -7.20 -11.62 -4.53
CA LEU A 81 -6.43 -12.86 -4.61
C LEU A 81 -6.39 -13.39 -6.05
N GLU A 82 -7.46 -13.21 -6.82
CA GLU A 82 -7.54 -13.54 -8.25
C GLU A 82 -6.62 -12.65 -9.10
N TYR A 83 -6.55 -11.34 -8.81
CA TYR A 83 -5.65 -10.42 -9.52
C TYR A 83 -4.16 -10.72 -9.27
N PHE A 84 -3.82 -11.27 -8.09
CA PHE A 84 -2.44 -11.48 -7.69
C PHE A 84 -2.22 -12.89 -7.11
N PRO A 85 -2.29 -13.94 -7.95
CA PRO A 85 -2.28 -15.32 -7.50
C PRO A 85 -0.96 -15.72 -6.82
N GLU A 86 0.18 -15.21 -7.29
CA GLU A 86 1.49 -15.49 -6.69
C GLU A 86 1.62 -14.99 -5.25
N GLN A 87 0.93 -13.90 -4.93
CA GLN A 87 0.99 -13.24 -3.62
C GLN A 87 -0.22 -13.60 -2.75
N ALA A 88 -1.17 -14.40 -3.27
CA ALA A 88 -2.44 -14.69 -2.64
C ALA A 88 -2.28 -15.31 -1.25
N LYS A 89 -1.37 -16.29 -1.10
CA LYS A 89 -1.10 -16.93 0.22
C LYS A 89 -0.63 -15.94 1.27
N PHE A 90 0.16 -14.93 0.88
CA PHE A 90 0.67 -13.91 1.79
C PHE A 90 -0.42 -12.87 2.12
N ARG A 91 -1.14 -12.40 1.10
CA ARG A 91 -2.24 -11.44 1.26
C ARG A 91 -3.40 -12.00 2.08
N ASN A 92 -3.70 -13.30 1.93
CA ASN A 92 -4.74 -13.97 2.72
C ASN A 92 -4.42 -13.99 4.23
N LYS A 93 -3.14 -14.09 4.61
CA LYS A 93 -2.71 -14.03 6.02
C LYS A 93 -2.81 -12.61 6.61
N MET A 94 -2.71 -11.59 5.78
CA MET A 94 -2.69 -10.18 6.22
C MET A 94 -4.09 -9.55 6.24
N ILE A 95 -4.97 -9.94 5.32
CA ILE A 95 -6.33 -9.37 5.22
C ILE A 95 -7.30 -10.30 5.94
N ILE A 96 -7.70 -9.87 7.13
CA ILE A 96 -8.72 -10.54 7.97
C ILE A 96 -10.06 -9.91 7.59
N SER A 97 -11.07 -10.74 7.35
CA SER A 97 -12.43 -10.31 7.02
C SER A 97 -13.21 -9.90 8.25
#